data_AF-A0A2U1J9R1-F1
#
_entry.id   AF-A0A2U1J9R1-F1
#
_cell.length_a   1.000
_cell.length_b   1.000
_cell.length_c   1.000
_cell.angle_alpha   90.00
_cell.angle_beta   90.00
_cell.angle_gamma   90.00
#
_symmetry.space_group_name_H-M   'P 1'
#
loop_
_entity.id
_entity.type
_entity.pdbx_description
1 polymer ?
#
loop_
_entity_poly.entity_id
_entity_poly.type
_entity_poly.pdbx_seq_one_letter_code
_entity_poly.pdbx_strand_id
1 'polypeptide(L)'
;MLFLSLICLIPALVYAQMDAITQLPIGTRLDLCANQIATCINSCGSAANAPMKFCNATTLGWGCGCLTNTPPVEPWNWPVASRDCTLNLQSCTNECNSQPSPTSECFNKCTSVWQCNTVNAPVSYLQVSDVSQTPSYAAPNITYAGNIPGTNTPAKSSTASDSATHALFCFIIVVIAISA
;
A
#
# COMPACT_ATOMS: atom_id res chain seq x y z
N MET A 1 -10.89 -32.06 36.98
CA MET A 1 -10.64 -31.92 35.53
C MET A 1 -11.29 -30.63 35.06
N LEU A 2 -10.52 -29.55 34.95
CA LEU A 2 -10.99 -28.25 34.45
C LEU A 2 -10.34 -28.03 33.09
N PHE A 3 -11.15 -27.95 32.03
CA PHE A 3 -10.72 -27.55 30.69
C PHE A 3 -10.64 -26.03 30.66
N LEU A 4 -9.41 -25.49 30.64
CA LEU A 4 -9.15 -24.08 30.41
C LEU A 4 -9.06 -23.85 28.89
N SER A 5 -10.17 -23.41 28.29
CA SER A 5 -10.18 -22.99 26.88
C SER A 5 -9.58 -21.60 26.76
N LEU A 6 -8.29 -21.53 26.46
CA LEU A 6 -7.58 -20.31 26.15
C LEU A 6 -7.87 -19.89 24.69
N ILE A 7 -8.94 -19.13 24.48
CA ILE A 7 -9.22 -18.51 23.17
C ILE A 7 -8.43 -17.21 23.11
N CYS A 8 -7.22 -17.29 22.53
CA CYS A 8 -6.45 -16.12 22.15
C CYS A 8 -7.06 -15.56 20.85
N LEU A 9 -8.01 -14.63 20.96
CA LEU A 9 -8.44 -13.79 19.85
C LEU A 9 -7.30 -12.81 19.54
N ILE A 10 -6.32 -13.29 18.76
CA ILE A 10 -5.36 -12.43 18.11
C ILE A 10 -6.16 -11.70 17.01
N PRO A 11 -6.42 -10.38 17.10
CA PRO A 11 -6.88 -9.66 15.93
C PRO A 11 -5.83 -9.91 14.85
N ALA A 12 -6.23 -10.53 13.75
CA ALA A 12 -5.37 -10.79 12.61
C ALA A 12 -4.75 -9.46 12.18
N LEU A 13 -3.53 -9.22 12.66
CA LEU A 13 -2.65 -8.17 12.20
C LEU A 13 -2.37 -8.55 10.74
N VAL A 14 -3.10 -7.92 9.82
CA VAL A 14 -2.88 -8.00 8.37
C VAL A 14 -1.55 -7.31 8.07
N TYR A 15 -0.44 -7.98 8.36
CA TYR A 15 0.90 -7.56 8.00
C TYR A 15 1.45 -8.57 7.00
N ALA A 16 0.89 -8.52 5.80
CA ALA A 16 1.52 -9.07 4.62
C ALA A 16 1.53 -7.99 3.54
N GLN A 17 2.11 -6.83 3.83
CA GLN A 17 2.60 -5.95 2.77
C GLN A 17 3.95 -6.49 2.28
N MET A 18 3.93 -7.72 1.75
CA MET A 18 4.97 -8.12 0.81
C MET A 18 4.55 -7.56 -0.54
N ASP A 19 5.43 -6.76 -1.12
CA ASP A 19 5.23 -5.99 -2.35
C ASP A 19 4.78 -6.86 -3.52
N ALA A 20 3.47 -7.01 -3.69
CA ALA A 20 2.87 -7.78 -4.78
C ALA A 20 3.43 -7.34 -6.15
N ILE A 21 3.82 -6.07 -6.26
CA ILE A 21 4.42 -5.50 -7.46
C ILE A 21 5.86 -5.98 -7.74
N THR A 22 6.67 -6.26 -6.73
CA THR A 22 8.05 -6.76 -6.93
C THR A 22 8.09 -8.25 -7.29
N GLN A 23 7.00 -8.98 -6.99
CA GLN A 23 6.82 -10.39 -7.36
C GLN A 23 6.43 -10.59 -8.83
N LEU A 24 6.17 -9.51 -9.57
CA LEU A 24 5.94 -9.59 -11.01
C LEU A 24 7.18 -10.15 -11.74
N PRO A 25 6.97 -10.95 -12.81
CA PRO A 25 8.05 -11.37 -13.70
C PRO A 25 8.87 -10.18 -14.18
N ILE A 26 10.20 -10.37 -14.29
CA ILE A 26 11.11 -9.28 -14.65
C ILE A 26 10.74 -8.60 -15.99
N GLY A 27 10.26 -9.36 -16.98
CA GLY A 27 9.78 -8.81 -18.24
C GLY A 27 8.64 -7.81 -18.05
N THR A 28 7.63 -8.17 -17.25
CA THR A 28 6.50 -7.28 -16.95
C THR A 28 6.95 -6.01 -16.21
N ARG A 29 7.95 -6.12 -15.33
CA ARG A 29 8.51 -4.95 -14.62
C ARG A 29 9.29 -4.02 -15.55
N LEU A 30 10.03 -4.57 -16.50
CA LEU A 30 10.71 -3.80 -17.54
C LEU A 30 9.71 -3.05 -18.42
N ASP A 31 8.66 -3.72 -18.88
CA ASP A 31 7.60 -3.09 -19.69
C ASP A 31 6.87 -1.98 -18.92
N LEU A 32 6.57 -2.23 -17.63
CA LEU A 32 5.96 -1.24 -16.75
C LEU A 32 6.86 -0.01 -16.58
N CYS A 33 8.16 -0.21 -16.38
CA CYS A 33 9.13 0.89 -16.30
C CYS A 33 9.29 1.65 -17.62
N ALA A 34 9.30 0.96 -18.75
CA ALA A 34 9.32 1.60 -20.07
C ALA A 34 8.08 2.49 -20.27
N ASN A 35 6.90 1.99 -19.92
CA ASN A 35 5.65 2.75 -19.97
C ASN A 35 5.68 3.95 -19.02
N GLN A 36 6.18 3.79 -17.79
CA GLN A 36 6.33 4.88 -16.83
C GLN A 36 7.21 6.01 -17.37
N ILE A 37 8.38 5.66 -17.93
CA ILE A 37 9.31 6.62 -18.52
C ILE A 37 8.70 7.30 -19.74
N ALA A 38 8.03 6.54 -20.62
CA ALA A 38 7.36 7.10 -21.80
C ALA A 38 6.25 8.09 -21.41
N THR A 39 5.40 7.74 -20.43
CA THR A 39 4.38 8.65 -19.90
C THR A 39 5.01 9.92 -19.34
N CYS A 40 6.14 9.80 -18.63
CA CYS A 40 6.86 10.96 -18.10
C CYS A 40 7.36 11.88 -19.23
N ILE A 41 8.03 11.32 -20.24
CA ILE A 41 8.51 12.06 -21.42
C ILE A 41 7.37 12.80 -22.12
N ASN A 42 6.26 12.11 -22.37
CA ASN A 42 5.11 12.66 -23.07
C ASN A 42 4.44 13.78 -22.25
N SER A 43 4.35 13.60 -20.93
CA SER A 43 3.78 14.59 -20.00
C SER A 43 4.63 15.86 -19.87
N CYS A 44 5.95 15.73 -20.04
CA CYS A 44 6.88 16.86 -20.08
C CYS A 44 7.08 17.43 -21.50
N GLY A 45 6.41 16.85 -22.51
CA GLY A 45 6.51 17.22 -23.92
C GLY A 45 7.78 16.77 -24.64
N SER A 46 8.85 16.40 -23.92
CA SER A 46 10.06 15.82 -24.51
C SER A 46 10.96 15.16 -23.46
N ALA A 47 11.90 14.33 -23.92
CA ALA A 47 12.89 13.72 -23.05
C ALA A 47 13.85 14.76 -22.45
N ALA A 48 14.15 15.86 -23.15
CA ALA A 48 14.99 16.94 -22.66
C ALA A 48 14.33 17.70 -21.50
N ASN A 49 13.01 17.79 -21.51
CA ASN A 49 12.24 18.46 -20.46
C ASN A 49 11.98 17.59 -19.24
N ALA A 50 12.36 16.30 -19.26
CA ALA A 50 12.12 15.33 -18.20
C ALA A 50 13.45 14.83 -17.60
N PRO A 51 14.16 15.64 -16.79
CA PRO A 51 15.45 15.28 -16.20
C PRO A 51 15.33 14.14 -15.18
N MET A 52 14.19 14.03 -14.50
CA MET A 52 13.94 13.01 -13.47
C MET A 52 13.16 11.81 -13.99
N LYS A 53 13.19 11.52 -15.30
CA LYS A 53 12.54 10.32 -15.85
C LYS A 53 13.36 9.08 -15.50
N PHE A 54 12.88 8.26 -14.57
CA PHE A 54 13.51 6.96 -14.31
C PHE A 54 12.50 5.97 -13.73
N CYS A 55 12.83 4.68 -13.86
CA CYS A 55 12.15 3.59 -13.19
C CYS A 55 13.13 2.43 -13.03
N ASN A 56 13.29 1.95 -11.80
CA ASN A 56 14.15 0.82 -11.48
C ASN A 56 13.34 -0.48 -11.55
N ALA A 57 13.60 -1.36 -12.52
CA ALA A 57 12.80 -2.57 -12.69
C ALA A 57 12.90 -3.58 -11.52
N THR A 58 13.91 -3.47 -10.67
CA THR A 58 14.10 -4.34 -9.50
C THR A 58 13.20 -3.92 -8.34
N THR A 59 13.23 -2.63 -7.98
CA THR A 59 12.46 -2.09 -6.84
C THR A 59 11.12 -1.47 -7.25
N LEU A 60 10.93 -1.23 -8.55
CA LEU A 60 9.88 -0.38 -9.13
C LEU A 60 9.82 1.04 -8.55
N GLY A 61 10.93 1.47 -7.94
CA GLY A 61 11.14 2.87 -7.60
C GLY A 61 11.17 3.72 -8.85
N TRP A 62 10.34 4.75 -8.91
CA TRP A 62 10.21 5.60 -10.08
C TRP A 62 10.22 7.08 -9.72
N GLY A 63 10.57 7.89 -10.72
CA GLY A 63 10.53 9.33 -10.64
C GLY A 63 10.03 9.92 -11.95
N CYS A 64 9.34 11.04 -11.85
CA CYS A 64 9.07 11.93 -12.96
C CYS A 64 9.05 13.37 -12.47
N GLY A 65 9.73 14.24 -13.20
CA GLY A 65 9.74 15.67 -12.95
C GLY A 65 10.08 16.39 -14.25
N CYS A 66 9.28 17.40 -14.59
CA CYS A 66 9.53 18.24 -15.76
C CYS A 66 10.23 19.55 -15.36
N LEU A 67 10.99 20.13 -16.28
CA LEU A 67 11.69 21.40 -16.04
C LEU A 67 10.74 22.61 -15.97
N THR A 68 9.73 22.63 -16.83
CA THR A 68 8.93 23.85 -17.10
C THR A 68 7.48 23.75 -16.68
N ASN A 69 6.98 22.54 -16.42
CA ASN A 69 5.57 22.31 -16.11
C ASN A 69 5.40 21.22 -15.05
N THR A 70 4.22 21.19 -14.44
CA THR A 70 3.78 19.99 -13.71
C THR A 70 3.19 19.01 -14.73
N PRO A 71 3.54 17.71 -14.68
CA PRO A 71 2.86 16.70 -15.48
C PRO A 71 1.34 16.79 -15.28
N PRO A 72 0.51 16.75 -16.34
CA PRO A 72 -0.95 16.74 -16.19
C PRO A 72 -1.50 15.39 -15.72
N VAL A 73 -0.62 14.40 -15.52
CA VAL A 73 -0.99 13.06 -15.07
C VAL A 73 -1.21 13.08 -13.57
N GLU A 74 -2.43 12.76 -13.17
CA GLU A 74 -2.78 12.62 -11.77
C GLU A 74 -1.94 11.53 -11.07
N PRO A 75 -1.57 11.70 -9.79
CA PRO A 75 -0.72 10.77 -9.06
C PRO A 75 -1.16 9.29 -9.12
N TRP A 76 -2.47 9.03 -9.07
CA TRP A 76 -3.04 7.68 -9.13
C TRP A 76 -3.10 7.07 -10.54
N ASN A 77 -2.85 7.87 -11.58
CA ASN A 77 -2.90 7.44 -12.98
C ASN A 77 -1.50 7.15 -13.57
N TRP A 78 -0.42 7.33 -12.80
CA TRP A 78 0.90 6.91 -13.23
C TRP A 78 0.94 5.38 -13.42
N PRO A 79 1.58 4.86 -14.49
CA PRO A 79 1.59 3.43 -14.77
C PRO A 79 1.99 2.54 -13.59
N VAL A 80 3.07 2.87 -12.89
CA VAL A 80 3.52 2.10 -11.72
C VAL A 80 2.50 2.16 -10.58
N ALA A 81 2.00 3.34 -10.23
CA ALA A 81 1.02 3.51 -9.14
C ALA A 81 -0.32 2.82 -9.44
N SER A 82 -0.80 2.91 -10.68
CA SER A 82 -2.02 2.22 -11.13
C SER A 82 -1.86 0.70 -11.07
N ARG A 83 -0.70 0.19 -11.50
CA ARG A 83 -0.39 -1.24 -11.45
C ARG A 83 -0.28 -1.76 -10.02
N ASP A 84 0.38 -1.00 -9.14
CA ASP A 84 0.49 -1.28 -7.71
C ASP A 84 -0.90 -1.47 -7.09
N CYS A 85 -1.79 -0.50 -7.26
CA CYS A 85 -3.16 -0.59 -6.77
C CYS A 85 -3.89 -1.82 -7.31
N THR A 86 -3.78 -2.09 -8.62
CA THR A 86 -4.47 -3.23 -9.26
C THR A 86 -4.01 -4.58 -8.70
N LEU A 87 -2.71 -4.73 -8.42
CA LEU A 87 -2.18 -5.96 -7.83
C LEU A 87 -2.61 -6.14 -6.39
N ASN A 88 -2.69 -5.06 -5.62
CA ASN A 88 -3.19 -5.12 -4.26
C ASN A 88 -4.70 -5.46 -4.22
N LEU A 89 -5.49 -4.92 -5.15
CA LEU A 89 -6.88 -5.35 -5.34
C LEU A 89 -6.95 -6.85 -5.66
N GLN A 90 -6.13 -7.32 -6.61
CA GLN A 90 -6.09 -8.72 -6.97
C GLN A 90 -5.69 -9.61 -5.78
N SER A 91 -4.67 -9.22 -5.02
CA SER A 91 -4.23 -9.91 -3.80
C SER A 91 -5.38 -10.01 -2.79
N CYS A 92 -6.05 -8.90 -2.50
CA CYS A 92 -7.21 -8.87 -1.62
C CYS A 92 -8.32 -9.82 -2.10
N THR A 93 -8.65 -9.82 -3.40
CA THR A 93 -9.67 -10.73 -3.93
C THR A 93 -9.24 -12.20 -3.90
N ASN A 94 -7.96 -12.50 -4.08
CA ASN A 94 -7.42 -13.85 -3.98
C ASN A 94 -7.46 -14.36 -2.54
N GLU A 95 -7.17 -13.50 -1.56
CA GLU A 95 -7.33 -13.80 -0.13
C GLU A 95 -8.80 -14.11 0.20
N CYS A 96 -9.75 -13.33 -0.31
CA CYS A 96 -11.18 -13.63 -0.16
C CYS A 96 -11.53 -15.02 -0.71
N ASN A 97 -11.06 -15.36 -1.90
CA ASN A 97 -11.28 -16.67 -2.53
C ASN A 97 -10.64 -17.83 -1.77
N SER A 98 -9.58 -17.57 -1.00
CA SER A 98 -8.86 -18.59 -0.23
C SER A 98 -9.57 -18.96 1.08
N GLN A 99 -10.63 -18.24 1.46
CA GLN A 99 -11.41 -18.53 2.66
C GLN A 99 -12.34 -19.75 2.43
N PRO A 100 -12.64 -20.55 3.47
CA PRO A 100 -13.55 -21.69 3.35
C PRO A 100 -14.98 -21.33 2.90
N SER A 101 -15.37 -20.07 3.05
CA SER A 101 -16.69 -19.55 2.66
C SER A 101 -16.52 -18.10 2.19
N PRO A 102 -16.10 -17.88 0.93
CA PRO A 102 -15.89 -16.54 0.40
C PRO A 102 -17.21 -15.75 0.43
N THR A 103 -17.24 -14.62 1.13
CA THR A 103 -18.42 -13.78 1.25
C THR A 103 -18.37 -12.62 0.25
N SER A 104 -19.53 -12.19 -0.25
CA SER A 104 -19.64 -10.97 -1.06
C SER A 104 -19.15 -9.74 -0.31
N GLU A 105 -19.28 -9.71 1.02
CA GLU A 105 -18.76 -8.66 1.89
C GLU A 105 -17.23 -8.51 1.77
N CYS A 106 -16.48 -9.62 1.70
CA CYS A 106 -15.03 -9.59 1.53
C CYS A 106 -14.64 -8.89 0.22
N PHE A 107 -15.27 -9.27 -0.90
CA PHE A 107 -15.00 -8.64 -2.20
C PHE A 107 -15.41 -7.17 -2.24
N ASN A 108 -16.56 -6.82 -1.65
CA ASN A 108 -17.02 -5.44 -1.54
C ASN A 108 -16.04 -4.59 -0.73
N LYS A 109 -15.46 -5.15 0.33
CA LYS A 109 -14.40 -4.47 1.10
C LYS A 109 -13.17 -4.23 0.23
N CYS A 110 -12.70 -5.23 -0.53
CA CYS A 110 -11.56 -5.05 -1.42
C CYS A 110 -11.79 -3.94 -2.46
N THR A 111 -12.93 -3.93 -3.14
CA THR A 111 -13.25 -2.92 -4.16
C THR A 111 -13.50 -1.53 -3.55
N SER A 112 -14.01 -1.45 -2.32
CA SER A 112 -14.16 -0.18 -1.61
C SER A 112 -12.81 0.44 -1.21
N VAL A 113 -11.81 -0.39 -0.88
CA VAL A 113 -10.46 0.03 -0.47
C VAL A 113 -9.63 0.38 -1.69
N TRP A 114 -9.57 -0.49 -2.69
CA TRP A 114 -8.70 -0.37 -3.85
C TRP A 114 -9.43 0.24 -5.05
N GLN A 115 -9.83 1.51 -4.92
CA GLN A 115 -10.49 2.29 -5.98
C GLN A 115 -9.48 2.81 -7.02
N CYS A 116 -8.78 1.89 -7.70
CA CYS A 116 -7.68 2.21 -8.61
C CYS A 116 -8.07 3.19 -9.72
N ASN A 117 -7.12 4.04 -10.13
CA ASN A 117 -7.32 5.11 -11.12
C ASN A 117 -8.33 6.20 -10.68
N THR A 118 -8.56 6.34 -9.37
CA THR A 118 -9.36 7.42 -8.79
C THR A 118 -8.60 8.12 -7.67
N VAL A 119 -9.05 9.31 -7.28
CA VAL A 119 -8.51 10.04 -6.11
C VAL A 119 -8.67 9.28 -4.79
N ASN A 120 -9.58 8.30 -4.75
CA ASN A 120 -9.80 7.43 -3.59
C ASN A 120 -8.93 6.18 -3.60
N ALA A 121 -8.05 6.00 -4.59
CA ALA A 121 -7.05 4.94 -4.54
C ALA A 121 -6.10 5.16 -3.36
N PRO A 122 -5.61 4.08 -2.70
CA PRO A 122 -4.51 4.18 -1.76
C PRO A 122 -3.26 4.77 -2.44
N VAL A 123 -2.50 5.58 -1.70
CA VAL A 123 -1.26 6.19 -2.19
C VAL A 123 -0.23 5.09 -2.48
N SER A 124 0.39 5.15 -3.66
CA SER A 124 1.55 4.31 -3.97
C SER A 124 2.81 5.02 -3.48
N TYR A 125 3.56 4.36 -2.62
CA TYR A 125 4.80 4.89 -2.04
C TYR A 125 6.04 4.49 -2.83
N LEU A 126 5.84 4.09 -4.10
CA LEU A 126 6.88 3.68 -5.04
C LEU A 126 7.60 4.86 -5.71
N GLN A 127 7.07 6.08 -5.56
CA GLN A 127 7.74 7.26 -6.08
C GLN A 127 8.92 7.65 -5.17
N VAL A 128 10.11 7.78 -5.76
CA VAL A 128 11.36 8.10 -5.06
C VAL A 128 12.06 9.28 -5.74
N SER A 129 13.01 9.88 -5.03
CA SER A 129 13.76 11.04 -5.55
C SER A 129 14.95 10.65 -6.43
N ASP A 130 15.47 9.43 -6.29
CA ASP A 130 16.64 8.93 -7.00
C ASP A 130 16.49 7.45 -7.40
N VAL A 131 17.10 7.05 -8.52
CA VAL A 131 17.01 5.69 -9.08
C VAL A 131 17.62 4.61 -8.18
N SER A 132 18.56 4.97 -7.31
CA SER A 132 19.19 4.07 -6.35
C SER A 132 18.38 3.90 -5.07
N GLN A 133 17.37 4.73 -4.84
CA GLN A 133 16.54 4.64 -3.64
C GLN A 133 15.56 3.47 -3.76
N THR A 134 15.49 2.69 -2.69
CA THR A 134 14.44 1.70 -2.51
C THR A 134 13.20 2.40 -1.95
N PRO A 135 12.02 2.23 -2.55
CA PRO A 135 10.80 2.83 -2.02
C PRO A 135 10.40 2.29 -0.65
N SER A 136 9.53 3.02 0.04
CA SER A 136 8.94 2.54 1.29
C SER A 136 7.73 1.67 0.97
N TYR A 137 7.88 0.38 1.22
CA TYR A 137 6.84 -0.61 1.02
C TYR A 137 5.85 -0.69 2.19
N ALA A 138 6.27 -0.22 3.36
CA ALA A 138 5.42 -0.05 4.53
C ALA A 138 5.10 1.43 4.72
N ALA A 139 3.85 1.81 4.55
CA ALA A 139 3.45 3.20 4.64
C ALA A 139 1.99 3.35 5.11
N PRO A 140 1.60 4.55 5.57
CA PRO A 140 0.25 4.79 6.05
C PRO A 140 -0.80 4.45 5.00
N ASN A 141 -1.86 3.76 5.42
CA ASN A 141 -2.98 3.44 4.55
C ASN A 141 -3.88 4.67 4.38
N ILE A 142 -3.51 5.55 3.46
CA ILE A 142 -4.23 6.79 3.11
C ILE A 142 -4.50 6.84 1.60
N THR A 143 -5.57 7.52 1.20
CA THR A 143 -5.87 7.80 -0.21
C THR A 143 -5.22 9.10 -0.68
N TYR A 144 -5.17 9.34 -1.99
CA TYR A 144 -4.75 10.63 -2.54
C TYR A 144 -5.67 11.79 -2.13
N ALA A 145 -6.92 11.51 -1.76
CA ALA A 145 -7.84 12.47 -1.15
C ALA A 145 -7.52 12.77 0.34
N GLY A 146 -6.56 12.07 0.95
CA GLY A 146 -6.23 12.21 2.37
C GLY A 146 -7.19 11.49 3.31
N ASN A 147 -7.94 10.49 2.82
CA ASN A 147 -8.89 9.70 3.61
C ASN A 147 -8.34 8.31 3.96
N ILE A 148 -8.97 7.64 4.92
CA ILE A 148 -8.73 6.21 5.19
C ILE A 148 -9.42 5.39 4.07
N PRO A 149 -8.69 4.53 3.33
CA PRO A 149 -9.25 3.75 2.23
C PRO A 149 -10.45 2.88 2.64
N GLY A 150 -11.45 2.78 1.75
CA GLY A 150 -12.72 2.11 2.04
C GLY A 150 -13.67 2.93 2.91
N THR A 151 -13.29 4.14 3.31
CA THR A 151 -14.12 5.06 4.08
C THR A 151 -14.06 6.48 3.49
N ASN A 152 -14.98 7.34 3.93
CA ASN A 152 -14.93 8.78 3.64
C ASN A 152 -14.38 9.59 4.82
N THR A 153 -13.62 8.94 5.71
CA THR A 153 -13.09 9.58 6.92
C THR A 153 -11.70 10.15 6.62
N PRO A 154 -11.45 11.45 6.90
CA PRO A 154 -10.11 12.02 6.80
C PRO A 154 -9.11 11.23 7.64
N ALA A 155 -7.95 10.90 7.05
CA ALA A 155 -6.86 10.32 7.80
C ALA A 155 -6.36 11.37 8.81
N LYS A 156 -6.23 10.98 10.08
CA LYS A 156 -5.66 11.88 11.09
C LYS A 156 -4.23 12.20 10.64
N SER A 157 -3.96 13.46 10.32
CA SER A 157 -2.61 13.90 9.97
C SER A 157 -1.69 13.51 11.12
N SER A 158 -0.72 12.65 10.82
CA SER A 158 0.38 12.32 11.72
C SER A 158 1.28 13.55 11.82
N THR A 159 0.80 14.64 12.43
CA THR A 159 1.69 15.68 12.92
C THR A 159 2.59 14.99 13.92
N ALA A 160 3.87 14.85 13.56
CA ALA A 160 4.90 14.23 14.37
C ALA A 160 4.73 14.66 15.83
N SER A 161 4.22 13.75 16.67
CA SER A 161 4.10 13.93 18.10
C SER A 161 4.83 12.76 18.72
N ASP A 162 5.98 13.12 19.26
CA ASP A 162 6.55 12.62 20.51
C ASP A 162 7.06 11.17 20.55
N SER A 163 8.39 11.13 20.62
CA SER A 163 9.14 10.08 21.30
C SER A 163 8.57 9.75 22.69
N ALA A 164 8.67 8.45 23.01
CA ALA A 164 8.63 7.83 24.33
C ALA A 164 7.21 7.64 24.93
N THR A 165 6.79 6.49 25.47
CA THR A 165 7.54 5.43 26.15
C THR A 165 6.68 4.15 26.19
N HIS A 166 7.35 2.99 26.25
CA HIS A 166 6.79 1.67 26.52
C HIS A 166 5.83 1.63 27.72
N ALA A 167 4.76 0.83 27.61
CA ALA A 167 4.20 0.11 28.75
C ALA A 167 3.47 -1.16 28.27
N LEU A 168 4.21 -2.26 28.34
CA LEU A 168 3.74 -3.63 28.27
C LEU A 168 2.89 -3.89 29.52
N PHE A 169 1.61 -4.25 29.38
CA PHE A 169 0.83 -4.85 30.46
C PHE A 169 0.02 -6.04 29.94
N CYS A 170 0.68 -7.20 29.89
CA CYS A 170 -0.02 -8.48 30.00
C CYS A 170 -0.30 -8.72 31.49
N PHE A 171 -1.53 -8.46 31.93
CA PHE A 171 -1.97 -8.90 33.26
C PHE A 171 -2.25 -10.40 33.22
N ILE A 172 -1.38 -11.19 33.88
CA ILE A 172 -1.68 -12.57 34.25
C ILE A 172 -2.55 -12.50 35.52
N ILE A 173 -3.85 -12.80 35.39
CA ILE A 173 -4.72 -13.02 36.54
C ILE A 173 -4.56 -14.49 36.97
N VAL A 174 -3.81 -14.71 38.05
CA VAL A 174 -3.78 -16.01 38.73
C VAL A 174 -4.96 -16.06 39.70
N VAL A 175 -5.97 -16.88 39.38
CA VAL A 175 -7.07 -17.18 40.31
C VAL A 175 -6.62 -18.33 41.20
N ILE A 176 -6.31 -18.04 42.47
CA ILE A 176 -6.06 -19.06 43.49
C ILE A 176 -7.41 -19.41 44.13
N ALA A 177 -7.92 -20.60 43.84
CA ALA A 177 -9.06 -21.18 44.54
C ALA A 177 -8.58 -21.73 45.90
N ILE A 178 -9.03 -21.12 47.00
CA ILE A 178 -8.89 -21.69 48.34
C ILE A 178 -10.17 -22.44 48.65
N SER A 179 -10.11 -23.78 48.64
CA SER A 179 -11.15 -24.64 49.18
C SER A 179 -10.86 -24.92 50.66
N ALA A 180 -11.85 -24.66 51.51
CA ALA A 180 -11.94 -25.19 52.87
C ALA A 180 -12.83 -26.44 52.87
#